data_AF-A0A5K1AKR8-F1
#
_entry.id   AF-A0A5K1AKR8-F1
#
_cell.length_a   1.000
_cell.length_b   1.000
_cell.length_c   1.000
_cell.angle_alpha   90.00
_cell.angle_beta   90.00
_cell.angle_gamma   90.00
#
_symmetry.space_group_name_H-M   'P 1'
#
loop_
_entity.id
_entity.type
_entity.pdbx_description
1 polymer ?
#
loop_
_entity_poly.entity_id
_entity_poly.type
_entity_poly.pdbx_seq_one_letter_code
_entity_poly.pdbx_strand_id
1 'polypeptide(L)'
;LMFGPDICGTQTKKLHAIVSYQGQNYPLKKDLECETDKLTHVYTFILRPDASYSILIDNRERESGNMYTDWDILPPLKIKDVHAKK
;
A
#
# COMPACT_ATOMS: atom_id res chain seq x y z
N LEU A 1 -6.25 9.85 -1.42
CA LEU A 1 -6.26 8.40 -1.70
C LEU A 1 -6.12 8.21 -3.20
N MET A 2 -5.11 7.46 -3.63
CA MET A 2 -4.97 6.97 -4.99
C MET A 2 -4.88 5.44 -4.93
N PHE A 3 -5.83 4.76 -5.57
CA PHE A 3 -5.89 3.31 -5.60
C PHE A 3 -6.28 2.84 -6.99
N GLY A 4 -5.56 1.87 -7.53
CA GLY A 4 -5.86 1.28 -8.83
C GLY A 4 -4.64 0.76 -9.58
N PRO A 5 -4.87 -0.01 -10.65
CA PRO A 5 -3.81 -0.52 -11.51
C PRO A 5 -3.15 0.59 -12.33
N ASP A 6 -1.84 0.50 -12.49
CA ASP A 6 -1.01 1.38 -13.31
C ASP A 6 -0.03 0.54 -14.13
N ILE A 7 -0.10 0.70 -15.44
CA ILE A 7 0.65 -0.10 -16.40
C ILE A 7 1.42 0.86 -17.32
N CYS A 8 2.75 0.75 -17.30
CA CYS A 8 3.64 1.48 -18.19
C CYS A 8 4.63 0.52 -18.86
N GLY A 9 4.40 0.23 -20.14
CA GLY A 9 5.22 -0.69 -20.93
C GLY A 9 5.22 -2.12 -20.39
N THR A 10 6.36 -2.81 -20.51
CA THR A 10 6.52 -4.19 -20.03
C THR A 10 7.04 -4.29 -18.60
N GLN A 11 7.60 -3.20 -18.06
CA GLN A 11 8.33 -3.18 -16.79
C GLN A 11 7.46 -2.77 -15.60
N THR A 12 6.48 -1.90 -15.82
CA THR A 12 5.63 -1.37 -14.74
C THR A 12 4.22 -1.94 -14.86
N LYS A 13 3.83 -2.73 -13.87
CA LYS A 13 2.49 -3.33 -13.72
C LYS A 13 2.14 -3.32 -12.24
N LYS A 14 1.82 -2.14 -11.70
CA LYS A 14 1.69 -1.93 -10.26
C LYS A 14 0.26 -1.64 -9.88
N LEU A 15 -0.23 -2.27 -8.82
CA LEU A 15 -1.44 -1.85 -8.13
C LEU A 15 -1.04 -0.82 -7.06
N HIS A 16 -1.36 0.45 -7.31
CA HIS A 16 -1.10 1.51 -6.35
C HIS A 16 -2.11 1.48 -5.22
N ALA A 17 -1.63 1.68 -4.00
CA ALA A 17 -2.42 1.99 -2.82
C ALA A 17 -1.71 3.11 -2.03
N ILE A 18 -2.01 4.36 -2.37
CA ILE A 18 -1.37 5.56 -1.83
C ILE A 18 -2.33 6.30 -0.91
N VAL A 19 -1.95 6.43 0.35
CA VAL A 19 -2.70 7.16 1.37
C VAL A 19 -2.10 8.55 1.53
N SER A 20 -2.96 9.57 1.58
CA SER A 20 -2.55 10.96 1.78
C SER A 20 -2.80 11.36 3.23
N TYR A 21 -1.77 11.84 3.92
CA TYR A 21 -1.88 12.30 5.31
C TYR A 21 -0.99 13.54 5.51
N GLN A 22 -1.49 14.57 6.19
CA GLN A 22 -0.78 15.83 6.45
C GLN A 22 -0.08 16.46 5.22
N GLY A 23 -0.75 16.40 4.05
CA GLY A 23 -0.23 16.98 2.81
C GLY A 23 0.88 16.16 2.12
N GLN A 24 1.25 15.01 2.66
CA GLN A 24 2.18 14.06 2.03
C GLN A 24 1.45 12.82 1.52
N ASN A 25 2.04 12.18 0.50
CA ASN A 25 1.52 10.96 -0.11
C ASN A 25 2.43 9.79 0.27
N TYR A 26 1.85 8.78 0.89
CA TYR A 26 2.53 7.58 1.34
C TYR A 26 2.10 6.41 0.45
N PRO A 27 2.97 5.91 -0.44
CA PRO A 27 2.69 4.69 -1.18
C PRO A 27 2.81 3.47 -0.25
N LEU A 28 2.04 2.43 -0.55
CA LEU A 28 2.19 1.12 0.09
C LEU A 28 3.62 0.62 -0.12
N LYS A 29 4.26 0.13 0.95
CA LYS A 29 5.63 -0.41 0.90
C LYS A 29 5.74 -1.66 0.06
N LYS A 30 4.70 -2.49 0.10
CA LYS A 30 4.61 -3.74 -0.65
C LYS A 30 4.38 -3.43 -2.12
N ASP A 31 5.13 -4.10 -3.00
CA ASP A 31 4.88 -4.05 -4.43
C ASP A 31 3.81 -5.08 -4.79
N LEU A 32 2.66 -4.58 -5.24
CA LEU A 32 1.55 -5.40 -5.71
C LEU A 32 1.47 -5.32 -7.23
N GLU A 33 1.35 -6.46 -7.89
CA GLU A 33 1.12 -6.53 -9.33
C GLU A 33 -0.38 -6.43 -9.65
N CYS A 34 -0.70 -5.81 -10.78
CA CYS A 34 -2.07 -5.77 -11.30
C CYS A 34 -2.27 -6.79 -12.42
N GLU A 35 -3.52 -7.21 -12.62
CA GLU A 35 -3.90 -8.11 -13.72
C GLU A 35 -3.67 -7.41 -15.07
N THR A 36 -3.11 -8.13 -16.05
CA THR A 36 -2.70 -7.56 -17.35
C THR A 36 -3.33 -8.20 -18.58
N ASP A 37 -4.33 -9.06 -18.39
CA ASP A 37 -5.09 -9.61 -19.50
C ASP A 37 -6.10 -8.59 -20.06
N LYS A 38 -6.94 -9.01 -21.01
CA LYS A 38 -7.92 -8.14 -21.69
C LYS A 38 -9.32 -8.21 -21.07
N LEU A 39 -9.48 -8.87 -19.93
CA LEU A 39 -10.74 -9.02 -19.23
C LEU A 39 -10.96 -7.83 -18.29
N THR A 40 -12.21 -7.68 -17.86
CA THR A 40 -12.57 -6.68 -16.86
C THR A 40 -12.29 -7.24 -15.48
N HIS A 41 -11.49 -6.51 -14.70
CA HIS A 41 -11.18 -6.85 -13.31
C HIS A 41 -11.70 -5.76 -12.36
N VAL A 42 -12.13 -6.18 -11.17
CA VAL A 42 -12.63 -5.28 -10.12
C VAL A 42 -11.63 -5.23 -8.98
N TYR A 43 -11.13 -4.02 -8.69
CA TYR A 43 -10.19 -3.76 -7.60
C TYR A 43 -10.94 -3.14 -6.42
N THR A 44 -10.83 -3.75 -5.24
CA THR A 44 -11.50 -3.29 -4.02
C THR A 44 -10.47 -2.99 -2.95
N PHE A 45 -10.55 -1.81 -2.33
CA PHE A 45 -9.75 -1.46 -1.15
C PHE A 45 -10.67 -1.25 0.04
N ILE A 46 -10.52 -2.08 1.05
CA ILE A 46 -11.27 -2.03 2.30
C ILE A 46 -10.34 -1.48 3.37
N LEU A 47 -10.65 -0.29 3.88
CA LEU A 47 -9.95 0.29 5.02
C LEU A 47 -10.89 0.32 6.22
N ARG A 48 -10.45 -0.24 7.36
CA ARG A 48 -11.26 -0.38 8.57
C ARG A 48 -10.86 0.64 9.64
N PRO A 49 -11.77 1.00 10.58
CA PRO A 49 -11.48 1.95 11.65
C PRO A 49 -10.37 1.51 12.63
N ASP A 50 -10.07 0.22 12.71
CA ASP A 50 -8.96 -0.34 13.50
C ASP A 50 -7.59 -0.23 12.79
N ALA A 51 -7.53 0.53 11.71
CA ALA A 51 -6.36 0.71 10.83
C ALA A 51 -5.91 -0.56 10.11
N SER A 52 -6.71 -1.62 10.10
CA SER A 52 -6.48 -2.77 9.21
C SER A 52 -7.00 -2.47 7.79
N TYR A 53 -6.42 -3.13 6.79
CA TYR A 53 -6.88 -3.05 5.42
C TYR A 53 -6.92 -4.43 4.74
N SER A 54 -7.74 -4.52 3.69
CA SER A 54 -7.74 -5.63 2.73
C SER A 54 -7.82 -5.07 1.31
N ILE A 55 -7.04 -5.63 0.39
CA ILE A 55 -7.10 -5.37 -1.05
C ILE A 55 -7.59 -6.65 -1.73
N LEU A 56 -8.66 -6.52 -2.51
CA LEU A 56 -9.23 -7.63 -3.26
C LEU A 56 -9.15 -7.34 -4.76
N ILE A 57 -8.92 -8.39 -5.53
CA ILE A 57 -9.05 -8.39 -6.98
C ILE A 57 -10.09 -9.46 -7.32
N ASP A 58 -11.13 -9.08 -8.05
CA ASP A 58 -12.25 -9.95 -8.42
C ASP A 58 -12.89 -10.64 -7.20
N ASN A 59 -13.05 -9.86 -6.13
CA ASN A 59 -13.60 -10.28 -4.84
C ASN A 59 -12.78 -11.38 -4.13
N ARG A 60 -11.52 -11.59 -4.53
CA ARG A 60 -10.56 -12.45 -3.84
C ARG A 60 -9.51 -11.60 -3.14
N GLU A 61 -9.28 -11.86 -1.86
CA GLU A 61 -8.24 -11.15 -1.10
C GLU A 61 -6.86 -11.46 -1.66
N ARG A 62 -6.13 -10.40 -2.01
CA ARG A 62 -4.75 -10.46 -2.51
C ARG A 62 -3.76 -10.00 -1.46
N GLU A 63 -4.15 -9.02 -0.66
CA GLU A 63 -3.30 -8.44 0.37
C GLU A 63 -4.14 -7.98 1.56
N SER A 64 -3.59 -8.11 2.76
CA SER A 64 -4.19 -7.57 3.98
C SER A 64 -3.10 -7.22 5.00
N GLY A 65 -3.39 -6.25 5.86
CA GLY A 65 -2.40 -5.81 6.82
C GLY A 65 -2.85 -4.64 7.66
N ASN A 66 -1.88 -3.87 8.14
CA ASN A 66 -2.11 -2.72 9.00
C ASN A 66 -1.43 -1.47 8.45
N MET A 67 -2.11 -0.32 8.54
CA MET A 67 -1.59 0.94 8.03
C MET A 67 -0.28 1.39 8.69
N TYR A 68 -0.11 1.12 9.98
CA TYR A 68 1.06 1.57 10.75
C TYR A 68 2.34 0.83 10.37
N THR A 69 2.23 -0.37 9.79
CA THR A 69 3.38 -1.17 9.37
C THR A 69 3.65 -1.03 7.89
N ASP A 70 2.58 -1.00 7.07
CA ASP A 70 2.67 -1.17 5.62
C ASP A 70 2.79 0.17 4.87
N TRP A 71 2.62 1.29 5.58
CA TRP A 71 2.97 2.64 5.11
C TRP A 71 3.89 3.35 6.11
N ASP A 72 4.83 4.16 5.61
CA ASP A 72 5.71 5.00 6.43
C ASP A 72 5.05 6.32 6.84
N ILE A 73 3.82 6.25 7.38
CA ILE A 73 3.07 7.44 7.82
C ILE A 73 3.60 7.95 9.16
N LEU A 74 3.94 7.02 10.06
CA LEU A 74 4.39 7.35 11.42
C LEU A 74 5.91 7.33 11.50
N PRO A 75 6.50 8.12 12.41
CA PRO A 75 7.91 8.01 12.75
C PRO A 75 8.28 6.59 13.22
N PRO A 76 9.57 6.21 13.14
CA PRO A 76 10.03 4.92 13.63
C PRO A 76 9.67 4.70 15.10
N LEU A 77 9.18 3.50 15.43
CA LEU A 77 8.86 3.11 16.82
C LEU A 77 10.09 3.10 17.74
N LYS A 78 11.29 2.96 17.18
CA LYS A 78 12.55 2.97 17.91
C LYS A 78 13.49 4.01 17.30
N ILE A 79 14.05 4.85 18.15
CA ILE A 79 15.11 5.79 17.80
C ILE A 79 16.45 5.28 18.34
N LYS A 80 17.55 5.61 17.66
CA LYS A 80 18.89 5.34 18.20
C LYS A 80 19.14 6.29 19.37
N ASP A 81 19.72 5.78 20.45
CA ASP A 81 20.17 6.63 21.55
C ASP A 81 21.33 7.52 21.07
N VAL A 82 21.13 8.83 21.14
CA VAL A 82 22.10 9.85 20.74
C VAL A 82 23.36 9.83 21.63
N HIS A 83 23.30 9.20 22.80
CA HIS A 83 24.41 9.08 23.75
C HIS A 83 25.09 7.72 23.74
N ALA A 84 24.66 6.78 22.89
CA ALA A 84 25.28 5.46 22.79
C ALA A 84 26.73 5.58 22.29
N LYS A 85 27.68 5.17 23.13
CA LYS A 85 29.08 4.96 22.74
C LYS A 85 29.26 3.53 22.26
N LYS A 86 30.15 3.35 21.28
CA LYS A 86 30.50 2.07 20.67
C LYS A 86 31.20 1.14 21.66
#